data_AF-A0A1B0BXZ1-F1
#
_entry.id   AF-A0A1B0BXZ1-F1
#
_cell.length_a   1.000
_cell.length_b   1.000
_cell.length_c   1.000
_cell.angle_alpha   90.00
_cell.angle_beta   90.00
_cell.angle_gamma   90.00
#
_symmetry.space_group_name_H-M   'P 1'
#
loop_
_entity.id
_entity.type
_entity.pdbx_description
1 polymer ?
#
loop_
_entity_poly.entity_id
_entity_poly.type
_entity_poly.pdbx_seq_one_letter_code
_entity_poly.pdbx_strand_id
1 'polypeptide(L)'
;MSIENATETGIWDFLFTELADKRTNDWFLIKSPLPLCAIMLCYLYFVLSWGPRIMRDRKPFRLEKILIVYNALQVAVSVWLVYEYCAIWRHCNWRCQPVDYSTSYKFYRIQFGIVFLHQTQLLYNDCDFPRWSAAFTLPNAVFFYFLFNNFYQQSYSNRKNKSDELKKEEQHSSTIMDKYENNNEKCQQNSNDTAVVLYSKKVS
;
A
#
# COMPACT_ATOMS: atom_id res chain seq x y z
N MET A 1 -16.12 -46.41 -18.11
CA MET A 1 -16.10 -44.95 -17.91
C MET A 1 -16.89 -44.63 -16.63
N SER A 2 -16.44 -45.13 -15.47
CA SER A 2 -17.29 -45.08 -14.26
C SER A 2 -16.56 -45.25 -12.91
N ILE A 3 -15.22 -45.25 -12.85
CA ILE A 3 -14.49 -45.28 -11.56
C ILE A 3 -13.62 -44.02 -11.37
N GLU A 4 -12.99 -43.49 -12.43
CA GLU A 4 -12.28 -42.19 -12.34
C GLU A 4 -13.22 -41.01 -12.06
N ASN A 5 -14.41 -41.00 -12.68
CA ASN A 5 -15.39 -39.92 -12.46
C ASN A 5 -15.96 -39.92 -11.03
N ALA A 6 -16.01 -41.07 -10.34
CA ALA A 6 -16.58 -41.18 -8.99
C ALA A 6 -15.61 -40.68 -7.91
N THR A 7 -14.30 -40.87 -8.11
CA THR A 7 -13.28 -40.32 -7.21
C THR A 7 -13.04 -38.83 -7.44
N GLU A 8 -13.11 -38.36 -8.69
CA GLU A 8 -12.98 -36.92 -8.97
C GLU A 8 -14.15 -36.14 -8.37
N THR A 9 -15.40 -36.47 -8.69
CA THR A 9 -16.56 -35.74 -8.12
C THR A 9 -16.58 -35.79 -6.60
N GLY A 10 -16.17 -36.92 -6.00
CA GLY A 10 -16.09 -37.07 -4.55
C GLY A 10 -15.04 -36.16 -3.89
N ILE A 11 -13.86 -35.97 -4.50
CA ILE A 11 -12.82 -35.08 -3.98
C ILE A 11 -13.22 -33.61 -4.16
N TRP A 12 -13.81 -33.26 -5.31
CA TRP A 12 -14.30 -31.89 -5.56
C TRP A 12 -15.39 -31.49 -4.57
N ASP A 13 -16.38 -32.35 -4.32
CA ASP A 13 -17.43 -32.08 -3.33
C ASP A 13 -16.88 -32.04 -1.90
N PHE A 14 -15.93 -32.91 -1.57
CA PHE A 14 -15.28 -32.87 -0.27
C PHE A 14 -14.54 -31.53 -0.04
N LEU A 15 -13.71 -31.12 -0.99
CA LEU A 15 -12.88 -29.92 -0.86
C LEU A 15 -13.69 -28.61 -0.89
N PHE A 16 -14.73 -28.51 -1.72
CA PHE A 16 -15.44 -27.25 -1.95
C PHE A 16 -16.83 -27.17 -1.29
N THR A 17 -17.43 -28.30 -0.94
CA THR A 17 -18.80 -28.34 -0.38
C THR A 17 -18.80 -28.80 1.08
N GLU A 18 -18.02 -29.82 1.44
CA GLU A 18 -17.98 -30.38 2.81
C GLU A 18 -17.03 -29.61 3.75
N LEU A 19 -15.87 -29.14 3.26
CA LEU A 19 -14.96 -28.30 4.06
C LEU A 19 -15.42 -26.85 4.19
N ALA A 20 -16.26 -26.37 3.27
CA ALA A 20 -16.73 -24.99 3.25
C ALA A 20 -17.88 -24.75 4.25
N ASP A 21 -17.97 -23.54 4.79
CA ASP A 21 -19.09 -23.18 5.68
C ASP A 21 -20.41 -23.20 4.89
N LYS A 22 -21.29 -24.13 5.27
CA LYS A 22 -22.62 -24.36 4.69
C LYS A 22 -23.44 -23.08 4.51
N ARG A 23 -23.23 -22.07 5.37
CA ARG A 23 -23.94 -20.77 5.30
C ARG A 23 -23.55 -19.93 4.08
N THR A 24 -22.33 -20.12 3.59
CA THR A 24 -21.73 -19.33 2.51
C THR A 24 -21.74 -20.08 1.17
N ASN A 25 -22.04 -21.38 1.20
CA ASN A 25 -22.11 -22.24 0.03
C ASN A 25 -23.13 -21.75 -1.01
N ASP A 26 -24.13 -20.95 -0.61
CA ASP A 26 -25.11 -20.43 -1.57
C ASP A 26 -24.74 -19.11 -2.28
N TRP A 27 -23.58 -18.52 -1.98
CA TRP A 27 -23.23 -17.25 -2.58
C TRP A 27 -22.58 -17.38 -3.96
N PHE A 28 -22.97 -16.45 -4.83
CA PHE A 28 -22.65 -16.41 -6.25
C PHE A 28 -21.14 -16.42 -6.60
N LEU A 29 -20.24 -16.10 -5.67
CA LEU A 29 -18.78 -16.13 -5.91
C LEU A 29 -18.03 -17.19 -5.07
N ILE A 30 -18.71 -17.86 -4.14
CA ILE A 30 -18.10 -18.83 -3.22
C ILE A 30 -18.41 -20.27 -3.64
N LYS A 31 -19.55 -20.48 -4.32
CA LYS A 31 -20.00 -21.78 -4.85
C LYS A 31 -18.95 -22.59 -5.59
N SER A 32 -18.07 -21.90 -6.31
CA SER A 32 -17.04 -22.54 -7.12
C SER A 32 -15.82 -21.64 -7.16
N PRO A 33 -14.60 -22.20 -7.21
CA PRO A 33 -13.39 -21.43 -7.43
C PRO A 33 -13.30 -20.85 -8.86
N LEU A 34 -14.06 -21.39 -9.81
CA LEU A 34 -14.04 -20.99 -11.22
C LEU A 34 -14.39 -19.50 -11.45
N PRO A 35 -15.48 -18.93 -10.90
CA PRO A 35 -15.77 -17.50 -11.04
C PRO A 35 -14.64 -16.61 -10.51
N LEU A 36 -13.99 -17.00 -9.40
CA LEU A 36 -12.86 -16.24 -8.86
C LEU A 36 -11.66 -16.30 -9.80
N CYS A 37 -11.29 -17.50 -10.27
CA CYS A 37 -10.22 -17.68 -11.25
C CYS A 37 -10.49 -16.90 -12.54
N ALA A 38 -11.73 -16.93 -13.03
CA ALA A 38 -12.13 -16.18 -14.22
C ALA A 38 -11.94 -14.67 -14.02
N ILE A 39 -12.43 -14.10 -12.92
CA ILE A 39 -12.27 -12.67 -12.61
C ILE A 39 -10.79 -12.30 -12.50
N MET A 40 -9.98 -13.11 -11.82
CA MET A 40 -8.54 -12.85 -11.67
C MET A 40 -7.81 -12.88 -13.01
N LEU A 41 -8.06 -13.88 -13.85
CA LEU A 41 -7.45 -13.99 -15.18
C LEU A 41 -7.91 -12.84 -16.09
N CYS A 42 -9.20 -12.50 -16.07
CA CYS A 42 -9.74 -11.36 -16.80
C CYS A 42 -9.11 -10.04 -16.34
N TYR A 43 -8.96 -9.84 -15.03
CA TYR A 43 -8.31 -8.64 -14.46
C TYR A 43 -6.84 -8.54 -14.88
N LEU A 44 -6.08 -9.63 -14.77
CA LEU A 44 -4.67 -9.65 -15.19
C LEU A 44 -4.51 -9.42 -16.69
N TYR A 45 -5.36 -10.03 -17.51
CA TYR A 45 -5.40 -9.77 -18.95
C TYR A 45 -5.71 -8.31 -19.26
N PHE A 46 -6.70 -7.73 -18.56
CA PHE A 46 -7.06 -6.32 -18.68
C PHE A 46 -5.89 -5.40 -18.30
N VAL A 47 -5.28 -5.59 -17.13
CA VAL A 47 -4.26 -4.68 -16.60
C VAL A 47 -2.92 -4.82 -17.30
N LEU A 48 -2.50 -6.05 -17.64
CA LEU A 48 -1.15 -6.30 -18.18
C LEU A 48 -1.09 -6.25 -19.71
N SER A 49 -2.17 -6.63 -20.39
CA SER A 49 -2.15 -6.75 -21.87
C SER A 49 -3.06 -5.74 -22.54
N TRP A 50 -4.36 -5.77 -22.24
CA TRP A 50 -5.36 -5.02 -23.02
C TRP A 50 -5.34 -3.52 -22.71
N GLY A 51 -5.31 -3.15 -21.42
CA GLY A 51 -5.28 -1.77 -20.94
C GLY A 51 -4.06 -0.99 -21.47
N PRO A 52 -2.82 -1.47 -21.27
CA PRO A 52 -1.62 -0.81 -21.78
C PRO A 52 -1.61 -0.70 -23.31
N ARG A 53 -2.14 -1.71 -24.03
CA ARG A 53 -2.25 -1.68 -25.49
C ARG A 53 -3.19 -0.57 -25.98
N ILE A 54 -4.32 -0.35 -25.29
CA ILE A 54 -5.25 0.75 -25.62
C ILE A 54 -4.69 2.12 -25.20
N MET A 55 -3.96 2.19 -24.09
CA MET A 55 -3.43 3.45 -23.55
C MET A 55 -2.18 3.96 -24.28
N ARG A 56 -1.59 3.16 -25.19
CA ARG A 56 -0.40 3.57 -25.97
C ARG A 56 -0.63 4.82 -26.81
N ASP A 57 -1.81 4.93 -27.41
CA ASP A 57 -2.14 5.96 -28.41
C ASP A 57 -3.20 6.97 -27.89
N ARG A 58 -3.46 6.97 -26.58
CA ARG A 58 -4.52 7.79 -25.96
C ARG A 58 -3.96 8.61 -24.80
N LYS A 59 -4.45 9.85 -24.65
CA LYS A 59 -4.12 10.70 -23.50
C LYS A 59 -4.69 10.10 -22.21
N PRO A 60 -4.03 10.30 -21.04
CA PRO A 60 -4.49 9.75 -19.78
C PRO A 60 -5.86 10.31 -19.37
N PHE A 61 -6.73 9.44 -18.84
CA PHE A 61 -8.07 9.82 -18.40
C PHE A 61 -8.02 10.74 -17.18
N ARG A 62 -8.83 11.81 -17.18
CA ARG A 62 -8.99 12.70 -16.03
C ARG A 62 -10.03 12.14 -15.06
N LEU A 63 -9.60 11.26 -14.16
CA LEU A 63 -10.47 10.54 -13.20
C LEU A 63 -10.37 11.08 -11.76
N GLU A 64 -9.80 12.26 -11.56
CA GLU A 64 -9.51 12.84 -10.24
C GLU A 64 -10.75 12.86 -9.31
N LYS A 65 -11.89 13.36 -9.81
CA LYS A 65 -13.13 13.43 -9.03
C LYS A 65 -13.65 12.04 -8.65
N ILE A 66 -13.56 11.09 -9.58
CA ILE A 66 -13.98 9.71 -9.35
C ILE A 66 -13.08 9.05 -8.31
N LEU A 67 -11.77 9.28 -8.37
CA LEU A 67 -10.81 8.74 -7.41
C LEU A 67 -10.99 9.35 -6.01
N ILE A 68 -11.29 10.64 -5.91
CA ILE A 68 -11.60 11.29 -4.63
C ILE A 68 -12.84 10.66 -3.99
N VAL A 69 -13.92 10.48 -4.76
CA VAL A 69 -15.15 9.85 -4.27
C VAL A 69 -14.89 8.39 -3.87
N TYR A 70 -14.16 7.64 -4.67
CA TYR A 70 -13.78 6.26 -4.37
C TYR A 70 -12.99 6.18 -3.05
N ASN A 71 -11.96 7.01 -2.86
CA ASN A 71 -11.17 7.03 -1.64
C ASN A 71 -12.01 7.43 -0.41
N ALA A 72 -12.94 8.38 -0.56
CA ALA A 72 -13.85 8.78 0.52
C ALA A 72 -14.79 7.63 0.93
N LEU A 73 -15.36 6.92 -0.04
CA LEU A 73 -16.18 5.73 0.22
C LEU A 73 -15.36 4.61 0.86
N GLN A 74 -14.13 4.37 0.38
CA GLN A 74 -13.23 3.38 0.97
C GLN A 74 -12.91 3.69 2.44
N VAL A 75 -12.67 4.96 2.78
CA VAL A 75 -12.47 5.37 4.18
C VAL A 75 -13.74 5.15 5.00
N ALA A 76 -14.92 5.54 4.50
CA ALA A 76 -16.18 5.34 5.20
C ALA A 76 -16.45 3.85 5.51
N VAL A 77 -16.24 2.96 4.52
CA VAL A 77 -16.33 1.51 4.70
C VAL A 77 -15.30 1.00 5.71
N SER A 78 -14.06 1.50 5.64
CA SER A 78 -13.00 1.10 6.57
C SER A 78 -13.33 1.50 8.02
N VAL A 79 -13.87 2.71 8.23
CA VAL A 79 -14.32 3.17 9.55
C VAL A 79 -15.47 2.31 10.07
N TRP A 80 -16.44 1.96 9.21
CA TRP A 80 -17.53 1.07 9.57
C TRP A 80 -17.03 -0.32 9.99
N LEU A 81 -16.10 -0.92 9.23
CA LEU A 81 -15.49 -2.20 9.57
C LEU A 81 -14.75 -2.14 10.90
N VAL A 82 -14.00 -1.06 11.17
CA VAL A 82 -13.30 -0.86 12.44
C VAL A 82 -14.27 -0.70 13.60
N TYR A 83 -15.38 0.01 13.42
CA TYR A 83 -16.41 0.17 14.45
C TYR A 83 -17.03 -1.17 14.85
N GLU A 84 -17.49 -1.96 13.87
CA GLU A 84 -18.04 -3.31 14.09
C GLU A 84 -17.01 -4.20 14.79
N TYR A 85 -15.77 -4.15 14.33
CA TYR A 85 -14.67 -4.88 14.93
C TYR A 85 -14.41 -4.48 16.39
N CYS A 86 -14.34 -3.20 16.72
CA CYS A 86 -14.16 -2.74 18.10
C CYS A 86 -15.36 -3.11 18.99
N ALA A 87 -16.57 -3.11 18.45
CA ALA A 87 -17.76 -3.58 19.16
C ALA A 87 -17.64 -5.08 19.50
N ILE A 88 -17.23 -5.91 18.53
CA ILE A 88 -16.99 -7.34 18.74
C ILE A 88 -15.84 -7.56 19.74
N TRP A 89 -14.75 -6.79 19.64
CA TRP A 89 -13.59 -6.88 20.51
C TRP A 89 -13.94 -6.64 21.99
N ARG A 90 -14.92 -5.78 22.27
CA ARG A 90 -15.41 -5.55 23.65
C ARG A 90 -16.23 -6.71 24.22
N HIS A 91 -16.72 -7.60 23.37
CA HIS A 91 -17.65 -8.68 23.75
C HIS A 91 -17.08 -10.09 23.58
N CYS A 92 -15.93 -10.26 22.92
CA CYS A 92 -15.24 -11.55 22.76
C CYS A 92 -14.01 -11.66 23.65
N ASN A 93 -13.72 -12.87 24.11
CA ASN A 93 -12.50 -13.19 24.86
C ASN A 93 -11.32 -13.28 23.86
N TRP A 94 -10.32 -12.40 23.99
CA TRP A 94 -9.26 -12.20 22.97
C TRP A 94 -8.24 -13.35 22.85
N ARG A 95 -8.38 -14.39 23.68
CA ARG A 95 -7.45 -15.53 23.72
C ARG A 95 -7.92 -16.68 22.84
N CYS A 96 -9.12 -17.18 23.12
CA CYS A 96 -9.70 -18.36 22.50
C CYS A 96 -11.22 -18.15 22.46
N GLN A 97 -11.74 -17.86 21.26
CA GLN A 97 -13.18 -17.84 21.00
C GLN A 97 -13.42 -18.67 19.74
N PRO A 98 -14.02 -19.88 19.86
CA PRO A 98 -14.30 -20.69 18.69
C PRO A 98 -15.33 -19.99 17.80
N VAL A 99 -15.24 -20.23 16.49
CA VAL A 99 -16.27 -19.79 15.55
C VAL A 99 -17.56 -20.52 15.88
N ASP A 100 -18.57 -19.78 16.32
CA ASP A 100 -19.87 -20.32 16.59
C ASP A 100 -20.66 -20.43 15.27
N TYR A 101 -20.95 -21.66 14.85
CA TYR A 101 -21.65 -21.95 13.58
C TYR A 101 -23.17 -21.70 13.66
N SER A 102 -23.66 -21.17 14.78
CA SER A 102 -25.05 -20.80 14.96
C SER A 102 -25.54 -19.81 13.89
N THR A 103 -26.71 -20.08 13.33
CA THR A 103 -27.37 -19.34 12.23
C THR A 103 -27.90 -17.95 12.63
N SER A 104 -27.50 -17.42 13.79
CA SER A 104 -27.81 -16.04 14.18
C SER A 104 -27.16 -15.03 13.23
N TYR A 105 -27.95 -14.06 12.76
CA TYR A 105 -27.54 -12.99 11.82
C TYR A 105 -26.39 -12.10 12.33
N LYS A 106 -26.17 -12.08 13.66
CA LYS A 106 -25.09 -11.32 14.31
C LYS A 106 -23.70 -11.86 13.96
N PHE A 107 -23.57 -13.13 13.60
CA PHE A 107 -22.27 -13.80 13.42
C PHE A 107 -21.68 -13.72 12.00
N TYR A 108 -22.49 -13.35 11.00
CA TYR A 108 -22.01 -13.30 9.61
C TYR A 108 -20.97 -12.17 9.37
N ARG A 109 -20.99 -11.11 10.18
CA ARG A 109 -20.02 -9.99 10.10
C ARG A 109 -18.68 -10.31 10.78
N ILE A 110 -18.66 -11.34 11.63
CA ILE A 110 -17.55 -11.65 12.54
C ILE A 110 -16.44 -12.43 11.81
N GLN A 111 -16.78 -13.22 10.79
CA GLN A 111 -15.83 -14.07 10.06
C GLN A 111 -14.77 -13.29 9.27
N PHE A 112 -15.16 -12.20 8.61
CA PHE A 112 -14.22 -11.39 7.81
C PHE A 112 -13.27 -10.54 8.67
N GLY A 113 -13.71 -10.11 9.87
CA GLY A 113 -12.88 -9.34 10.79
C GLY A 113 -11.90 -10.18 11.61
N ILE A 114 -12.30 -11.39 12.03
CA ILE A 114 -11.46 -12.28 12.85
C ILE A 114 -10.25 -12.80 12.06
N VAL A 115 -10.40 -13.14 10.78
CA VAL A 115 -9.30 -13.72 9.97
C VAL A 115 -8.08 -12.81 9.87
N PHE A 116 -8.26 -11.48 9.89
CA PHE A 116 -7.12 -10.55 9.74
C PHE A 116 -6.30 -10.40 11.03
N LEU A 117 -6.92 -10.60 12.19
CA LEU A 117 -6.31 -10.39 13.51
C LEU A 117 -5.88 -11.69 14.17
N HIS A 118 -6.56 -12.79 13.84
CA HIS A 118 -6.19 -14.14 14.24
C HIS A 118 -4.80 -14.55 13.72
N GLN A 119 -4.35 -13.98 12.60
CA GLN A 119 -3.04 -14.30 11.99
C GLN A 119 -1.84 -13.89 12.86
N THR A 120 -2.00 -12.92 13.76
CA THR A 120 -0.92 -12.49 14.68
C THR A 120 -0.92 -13.28 16.00
N GLN A 121 -2.02 -13.97 16.34
CA GLN A 121 -2.20 -14.65 17.64
C GLN A 121 -1.78 -16.14 17.64
N LEU A 122 -1.38 -16.69 16.49
CA LEU A 122 -1.10 -18.12 16.25
C LEU A 122 0.11 -18.71 17.00
N LEU A 123 0.89 -17.91 17.73
CA LEU A 123 2.17 -18.34 18.31
C LEU A 123 2.16 -18.55 19.83
N TYR A 124 1.06 -18.30 20.56
CA TYR A 124 1.15 -18.21 22.03
C TYR A 124 0.00 -18.82 22.88
N ASN A 125 -1.01 -19.48 22.31
CA ASN A 125 -2.06 -20.13 23.12
C ASN A 125 -2.42 -21.54 22.58
N ASP A 126 -2.72 -22.48 23.48
CA ASP A 126 -3.17 -23.86 23.21
C ASP A 126 -4.63 -23.90 22.71
N CYS A 127 -4.92 -23.19 21.64
CA CYS A 127 -6.20 -23.23 20.94
C CYS A 127 -6.12 -24.29 19.84
N ASP A 128 -7.17 -25.11 19.66
CA ASP A 128 -7.34 -26.17 18.63
C ASP A 128 -7.41 -25.63 17.18
N PHE A 129 -6.73 -24.53 16.89
CA PHE A 129 -6.65 -23.95 15.56
C PHE A 129 -5.47 -24.56 14.79
N PRO A 130 -5.66 -24.93 13.51
CA PRO A 130 -4.62 -25.55 12.70
C PRO A 130 -3.36 -24.67 12.57
N ARG A 131 -2.27 -25.11 13.21
CA ARG A 131 -0.94 -24.45 13.15
C ARG A 131 -0.38 -24.32 11.74
N TRP A 132 -0.84 -25.15 10.80
CA TRP A 132 -0.43 -25.10 9.39
C TRP A 132 -0.79 -23.77 8.72
N SER A 133 -1.82 -23.06 9.19
CA SER A 133 -2.20 -21.74 8.68
C SER A 133 -1.07 -20.71 8.78
N ALA A 134 -0.27 -20.75 9.86
CA ALA A 134 0.89 -19.87 10.05
C ALA A 134 1.97 -20.10 8.98
N ALA A 135 2.12 -21.34 8.49
CA ALA A 135 3.08 -21.69 7.45
C ALA A 135 2.73 -21.05 6.09
N PHE A 136 1.46 -20.74 5.83
CA PHE A 136 1.03 -20.04 4.62
C PHE A 136 1.06 -18.52 4.77
N THR A 137 0.79 -18.00 5.98
CA THR A 137 0.74 -16.56 6.23
C THR A 137 2.12 -15.92 6.29
N LEU A 138 3.11 -16.57 6.92
CA LEU A 138 4.45 -16.00 7.09
C LEU A 138 5.17 -15.73 5.76
N PRO A 139 5.19 -16.65 4.78
CA PRO A 139 5.78 -16.37 3.47
C PRO A 139 5.11 -15.18 2.75
N ASN A 140 3.78 -15.07 2.84
CA ASN A 140 3.03 -13.96 2.24
C ASN A 140 3.43 -12.61 2.84
N ALA A 141 3.60 -12.53 4.17
CA ALA A 141 4.06 -11.33 4.85
C ALA A 141 5.49 -10.93 4.45
N VAL A 142 6.40 -11.91 4.34
CA VAL A 142 7.79 -11.67 3.89
C VAL A 142 7.83 -11.15 2.46
N PHE A 143 7.02 -11.72 1.56
CA PHE A 143 6.91 -11.27 0.17
C PHE A 143 6.45 -9.81 0.09
N PHE A 144 5.38 -9.45 0.80
CA PHE A 144 4.92 -8.05 0.83
C PHE A 144 5.95 -7.12 1.45
N TYR A 145 6.59 -7.50 2.56
CA TYR A 145 7.65 -6.71 3.16
C TYR A 145 8.77 -6.41 2.17
N PHE A 146 9.22 -7.39 1.39
CA PHE A 146 10.25 -7.19 0.38
C PHE A 146 9.80 -6.23 -0.73
N LEU A 147 8.59 -6.41 -1.27
CA LEU A 147 8.02 -5.52 -2.29
C LEU A 147 7.93 -4.08 -1.79
N PHE A 148 7.38 -3.88 -0.59
CA PHE A 148 7.24 -2.55 0.00
C PHE A 148 8.58 -1.94 0.37
N ASN A 149 9.53 -2.71 0.88
CA ASN A 149 10.87 -2.21 1.20
C ASN A 149 11.59 -1.74 -0.07
N ASN A 150 11.52 -2.51 -1.17
CA ASN A 150 12.08 -2.11 -2.46
C ASN A 150 11.44 -0.81 -2.98
N PHE A 151 10.11 -0.75 -3.00
CA PHE A 151 9.36 0.44 -3.42
C PHE A 151 9.63 1.68 -2.54
N TYR A 152 9.68 1.50 -1.22
CA TYR A 152 9.89 2.58 -0.25
C TYR A 152 11.26 3.22 -0.45
N GLN A 153 12.30 2.40 -0.57
CA GLN A 153 13.65 2.90 -0.85
C GLN A 153 13.68 3.66 -2.17
N GLN A 154 13.13 3.10 -3.25
CA GLN A 154 13.13 3.75 -4.56
C GLN A 154 12.38 5.10 -4.58
N SER A 155 11.25 5.21 -3.86
CA SER A 155 10.37 6.38 -3.92
C SER A 155 10.74 7.50 -2.94
N TYR A 156 11.32 7.15 -1.80
CA TYR A 156 11.64 8.11 -0.74
C TYR A 156 13.13 8.45 -0.69
N SER A 157 14.04 7.52 -1.02
CA SER A 157 15.48 7.82 -1.11
C SER A 157 15.79 8.86 -2.20
N ASN A 158 15.19 8.68 -3.39
CA ASN A 158 15.38 9.62 -4.50
C ASN A 158 14.82 11.02 -4.23
N ARG A 159 13.75 11.14 -3.44
CA ARG A 159 13.23 12.45 -3.01
C ARG A 159 14.19 13.14 -2.03
N LYS A 160 14.78 12.40 -1.11
CA LYS A 160 15.80 12.92 -0.19
C LYS A 160 17.00 13.46 -0.97
N ASN A 161 17.52 12.70 -1.94
CA ASN A 161 18.64 13.12 -2.78
C ASN A 161 18.31 14.39 -3.58
N LYS A 162 17.11 14.47 -4.19
CA LYS A 162 16.65 15.67 -4.90
C LYS A 162 16.49 16.89 -3.99
N SER A 163 15.99 16.71 -2.78
CA SER A 163 15.91 17.79 -1.78
C SER A 163 17.29 18.25 -1.31
N ASP A 164 18.26 17.34 -1.20
CA ASP A 164 19.64 17.65 -0.82
C ASP A 164 20.42 18.32 -1.97
N GLU A 165 20.11 17.98 -3.23
CA GLU A 165 20.63 18.66 -4.43
C GLU A 165 20.10 20.09 -4.54
N LEU A 166 18.79 20.31 -4.36
CA LEU A 166 18.19 21.65 -4.37
C LEU A 166 18.81 22.57 -3.30
N LYS A 167 19.06 22.03 -2.09
CA LYS A 167 19.75 22.78 -1.02
C LYS A 167 21.20 23.13 -1.38
N LYS A 168 21.92 22.24 -2.08
CA LYS A 168 23.30 22.51 -2.53
C LYS A 168 23.34 23.56 -3.63
N GLU A 169 22.41 23.54 -4.58
CA GLU A 169 22.28 24.58 -5.61
C GLU A 169 21.98 25.94 -5.00
N GLU A 170 21.06 26.00 -4.03
CA GLU A 170 20.69 27.23 -3.33
C GLU A 170 21.88 27.81 -2.53
N GLN A 171 22.65 26.94 -1.86
CA GLN A 171 23.85 27.33 -1.09
C GLN A 171 25.04 27.71 -1.99
N HIS A 172 25.18 27.11 -3.18
CA HIS A 172 26.18 27.51 -4.15
C HIS A 172 25.84 28.87 -4.78
N SER A 173 24.56 29.11 -5.09
CA SER A 173 24.08 30.38 -5.61
C SER A 173 24.28 31.52 -4.61
N SER A 174 23.94 31.33 -3.33
CA SER A 174 24.18 32.34 -2.29
C SER A 174 25.67 32.68 -2.14
N THR A 175 26.55 31.67 -2.16
CA THR A 175 28.01 31.86 -2.07
C THR A 175 28.57 32.64 -3.27
N ILE A 176 28.03 32.43 -4.48
CA ILE A 176 28.43 33.16 -5.69
C ILE A 176 28.01 34.64 -5.58
N MET A 177 26.81 34.91 -5.07
CA MET A 177 26.30 36.27 -4.89
C MET A 177 27.13 37.04 -3.84
N ASP A 178 27.41 36.42 -2.68
CA ASP A 178 28.26 37.02 -1.64
C ASP A 178 29.67 37.37 -2.15
N LYS A 179 30.22 36.53 -3.03
CA LYS A 179 31.53 36.75 -3.65
C LYS A 179 31.50 37.90 -4.66
N TYR A 180 30.40 38.05 -5.41
CA TYR A 180 30.24 39.14 -6.36
C TYR A 180 30.09 40.49 -5.64
N GLU A 181 29.30 40.51 -4.57
CA GLU A 181 29.07 41.69 -3.74
C GLU A 181 30.37 42.17 -3.06
N ASN A 182 31.12 41.26 -2.42
CA ASN A 182 32.44 41.58 -1.85
C ASN A 182 33.45 42.10 -2.89
N ASN A 183 33.44 41.56 -4.12
CA ASN A 183 34.34 42.02 -5.17
C ASN A 183 33.97 43.42 -5.67
N ASN A 184 32.68 43.74 -5.77
CA ASN A 184 32.20 45.07 -6.16
C ASN A 184 32.55 46.12 -5.10
N GLU A 185 32.32 45.82 -3.81
CA GLU A 185 32.70 46.71 -2.71
C GLU A 185 34.20 47.00 -2.72
N LYS A 186 35.03 45.98 -2.97
CA LYS A 186 36.49 46.12 -3.07
C LYS A 186 36.94 46.96 -4.26
N CYS A 187 36.24 46.89 -5.40
CA CYS A 187 36.48 47.73 -6.57
C CYS A 187 36.13 49.20 -6.32
N GLN A 188 35.03 49.47 -5.60
CA GLN A 188 34.64 50.84 -5.23
C GLN A 188 35.60 51.45 -4.22
N GLN A 189 36.06 50.68 -3.24
CA GLN A 189 37.05 51.14 -2.26
C GLN A 189 38.37 51.55 -2.94
N ASN A 190 38.90 50.70 -3.82
CA ASN A 190 40.14 51.01 -4.56
C ASN A 190 39.99 52.24 -5.48
N SER A 191 38.82 52.45 -6.08
CA SER A 191 38.56 53.62 -6.92
C SER A 191 38.55 54.91 -6.10
N ASN A 192 37.94 54.87 -4.91
CA ASN A 192 37.92 56.00 -3.97
C ASN A 192 39.31 56.31 -3.40
N ASP A 193 40.07 55.29 -3.00
CA ASP A 193 41.44 55.47 -2.50
C ASP A 193 42.36 56.06 -3.58
N THR A 194 42.20 55.64 -4.84
CA THR A 194 42.97 56.20 -5.96
C THR A 194 42.60 57.67 -6.23
N ALA A 195 41.31 58.02 -6.14
CA ALA A 195 40.85 59.40 -6.31
C ALA A 195 41.39 60.33 -5.21
N VAL A 196 41.40 59.88 -3.95
CA VAL A 196 41.95 60.65 -2.81
C VAL A 196 43.45 60.90 -2.98
N VAL A 197 44.22 59.90 -3.42
CA VAL A 197 45.66 60.05 -3.69
C VAL A 197 45.93 61.02 -4.84
N LEU A 198 45.13 61.00 -5.91
CA LEU A 198 45.27 61.92 -7.04
C LEU A 198 44.93 63.36 -6.67
N TYR A 199 43.94 63.59 -5.80
CA TYR A 199 43.61 64.92 -5.29
C TYR A 199 44.72 65.48 -4.40
N SER A 200 45.27 64.69 -3.48
CA SER A 200 46.37 65.13 -2.61
C SER A 200 47.64 65.49 -3.39
N LYS A 201 47.90 64.85 -4.53
CA LYS A 201 49.08 65.13 -5.39
C LYS A 201 48.93 66.39 -6.25
N LYS A 202 47.71 66.96 -6.35
CA LYS A 202 47.41 68.16 -7.16
C LYS A 202 47.38 69.45 -6.32
N VAL A 203 47.41 69.31 -4.98
CA VAL A 203 47.34 70.41 -4.00
C VAL A 203 48.72 70.72 -3.38
N SER A 204 49.73 69.91 -3.66
CA SER A 204 51.13 70.11 -3.27
C SER A 204 52.01 70.44 -4.47
#